data_AF-A0A843TD97-F1
#
_entry.id   AF-A0A843TD97-F1
#
_cell.length_a   1.000
_cell.length_b   1.000
_cell.length_c   1.000
_cell.angle_alpha   90.00
_cell.angle_beta   90.00
_cell.angle_gamma   90.00
#
_symmetry.space_group_name_H-M   'P 1'
#
loop_
_entity.id
_entity.type
_entity.pdbx_description
1 polymer ?
#
loop_
_entity_poly.entity_id
_entity_poly.type
_entity_poly.pdbx_seq_one_letter_code
_entity_poly.pdbx_strand_id
1 'polypeptide(L)'
;MEFFLQGLDYQIWSCIEEGDLLVTNEKDKWTEDDKKKISLNYKAKSILCCALCKKEFNRISACKSSIEMWEKLRITYEGTDKVKETRIDILVAQYERFQMRPGESITQM
;
A
#
# COMPACT_ATOMS: atom_id res chain seq x y z
N MET A 1 7.83 0.06 2.70
CA MET A 1 8.11 0.40 1.28
C MET A 1 7.75 1.84 0.98
N GLU A 2 6.76 2.42 1.66
CA GLU A 2 6.45 3.86 1.63
C GLU A 2 7.70 4.73 1.89
N PHE A 3 8.38 4.55 3.02
CA PHE A 3 9.62 5.29 3.34
C PHE A 3 10.71 5.18 2.28
N PHE A 4 10.77 4.05 1.56
CA PHE A 4 11.73 3.85 0.47
C PHE A 4 11.38 4.69 -0.76
N LEU A 5 10.09 4.73 -1.13
CA LEU A 5 9.61 5.54 -2.26
C LEU A 5 9.74 7.05 -1.95
N GLN A 6 9.38 7.46 -0.74
CA GLN A 6 9.55 8.84 -0.26
C GLN A 6 11.03 9.26 -0.26
N GLY A 7 11.93 8.38 0.17
CA GLY A 7 13.37 8.63 0.18
C GLY A 7 14.02 8.69 -1.21
N LEU A 8 13.43 8.01 -2.20
CA LEU A 8 13.91 8.07 -3.59
C LEU A 8 13.48 9.34 -4.32
N ASP A 9 12.19 9.66 -4.26
CA ASP A 9 11.60 10.81 -4.95
C ASP A 9 10.20 11.06 -4.40
N TYR A 10 10.01 12.16 -3.67
CA TYR A 10 8.71 12.52 -3.11
C TYR A 10 7.63 12.71 -4.19
N GLN A 11 8.00 13.15 -5.39
CA GLN A 11 7.04 13.31 -6.50
C GLN A 11 6.52 11.96 -6.99
N ILE A 12 7.30 10.89 -6.83
CA ILE A 12 6.86 9.52 -7.14
C ILE A 12 5.88 9.04 -6.08
N TRP A 13 6.15 9.32 -4.81
CA TRP A 13 5.23 8.98 -3.73
C TRP A 13 3.88 9.69 -3.88
N SER A 14 3.88 11.03 -4.01
CA SER A 14 2.64 11.80 -4.18
C SER A 14 1.84 11.36 -5.42
N CYS A 15 2.53 11.01 -6.52
CA CYS A 15 1.92 10.42 -7.70
C CYS A 15 1.18 9.09 -7.42
N ILE A 16 1.79 8.19 -6.63
CA ILE A 16 1.17 6.91 -6.25
C ILE A 16 -0.02 7.12 -5.31
N GLU A 17 0.08 8.07 -4.38
CA GLU A 17 -0.92 8.36 -3.36
C GLU A 17 -2.16 9.08 -3.91
N GLU A 18 -1.98 10.07 -4.79
CA GLU A 18 -3.07 10.86 -5.38
C GLU A 18 -3.92 10.06 -6.36
N GLY A 19 -3.42 8.94 -6.89
CA GLY A 19 -4.18 7.97 -7.70
C GLY A 19 -4.64 8.44 -9.08
N ASP A 20 -4.38 9.70 -9.43
CA ASP A 20 -4.93 10.37 -10.60
C ASP A 20 -4.03 10.27 -11.85
N LEU A 21 -3.73 9.03 -12.26
CA LEU A 21 -2.73 8.75 -13.32
C LEU A 21 -3.31 8.13 -14.59
N LEU A 22 -4.60 7.77 -14.56
CA LEU A 22 -5.29 7.33 -15.77
C LEU A 22 -5.80 8.56 -16.50
N VAL A 23 -4.90 9.25 -17.20
CA VAL A 23 -5.32 10.26 -18.19
C VAL A 23 -6.18 9.53 -19.23
N THR A 24 -7.50 9.69 -19.11
CA THR A 24 -8.50 9.03 -19.97
C THR A 24 -8.72 9.77 -21.29
N ASN A 25 -8.16 10.98 -21.42
CA ASN A 25 -8.25 11.79 -22.62
C ASN A 25 -7.43 11.19 -23.76
N GLU A 26 -7.89 11.42 -24.99
CA GLU A 26 -7.15 11.08 -26.21
C GLU A 26 -5.75 11.72 -26.17
N LYS A 27 -4.74 10.98 -26.65
CA LYS A 27 -3.32 11.40 -26.63
C LYS A 27 -3.09 12.80 -27.21
N ASP A 28 -3.89 13.17 -28.21
CA ASP A 28 -3.79 14.45 -28.91
C ASP A 28 -4.28 15.65 -28.06
N LYS A 29 -4.94 15.39 -26.93
CA LYS A 29 -5.43 16.42 -25.99
C LYS A 29 -4.62 16.50 -24.70
N TRP A 30 -3.52 15.74 -24.59
CA TRP A 30 -2.72 15.73 -23.37
C TRP A 30 -1.99 17.05 -23.17
N THR A 31 -2.23 17.63 -22.01
CA THR A 31 -1.47 18.77 -21.51
C THR A 31 -0.05 18.34 -21.10
N GLU A 32 0.84 19.31 -20.89
CA GLU A 32 2.17 19.00 -20.35
C GLU A 32 2.09 18.38 -18.95
N ASP A 33 1.09 18.76 -18.15
CA ASP A 33 0.84 18.16 -16.84
C ASP A 33 0.41 16.70 -16.95
N ASP A 34 -0.44 16.36 -17.93
CA ASP A 34 -0.84 14.97 -18.21
C ASP A 34 0.37 14.10 -18.58
N LYS A 35 1.25 14.62 -19.45
CA LYS A 35 2.49 13.93 -19.84
C LYS A 35 3.41 13.73 -18.63
N LYS A 36 3.52 14.73 -17.76
CA LYS A 36 4.31 14.65 -16.52
C LYS A 36 3.76 13.58 -15.58
N LYS A 37 2.44 13.54 -15.35
CA LYS A 37 1.77 12.50 -14.55
C LYS A 37 2.05 11.09 -15.10
N ILE A 38 1.89 10.91 -16.41
CA ILE A 38 2.15 9.63 -17.07
C ILE A 38 3.62 9.20 -16.92
N SER A 39 4.55 10.12 -17.10
CA SER A 39 5.99 9.87 -16.92
C SER A 39 6.31 9.42 -15.49
N LEU A 40 5.75 10.12 -14.49
CA LEU A 40 5.90 9.74 -13.08
C LEU A 40 5.29 8.36 -12.79
N ASN A 41 4.12 8.04 -13.36
CA ASN A 41 3.52 6.71 -13.26
C ASN A 41 4.46 5.62 -13.81
N TYR A 42 5.03 5.81 -14.99
CA TYR A 42 5.98 4.83 -15.55
C TYR A 42 7.25 4.69 -14.70
N LYS A 43 7.78 5.79 -14.19
CA LYS A 43 8.94 5.79 -13.28
C LYS A 43 8.61 5.02 -11.99
N ALA A 44 7.44 5.28 -11.40
CA ALA A 44 6.93 4.57 -10.24
C ALA A 44 6.80 3.06 -10.48
N LYS A 45 6.18 2.65 -11.60
CA LYS A 45 6.07 1.24 -11.99
C LYS A 45 7.45 0.59 -12.13
N SER A 46 8.40 1.26 -12.78
CA SER A 46 9.75 0.74 -12.93
C SER A 46 10.42 0.50 -11.58
N ILE A 47 10.34 1.46 -10.65
CA ILE A 47 10.92 1.33 -9.31
C ILE A 47 10.27 0.17 -8.55
N LEU A 48 8.94 0.08 -8.56
CA LEU A 48 8.21 -1.00 -7.91
C LEU A 48 8.62 -2.36 -8.49
N CYS A 49 8.73 -2.50 -9.81
CA CYS A 49 9.18 -3.74 -10.45
C CYS A 49 10.62 -4.11 -10.08
N CYS A 50 11.53 -3.14 -10.03
CA CYS A 50 12.95 -3.38 -9.74
C CYS A 50 13.22 -3.66 -8.26
N ALA A 51 12.42 -3.09 -7.35
CA ALA A 51 12.61 -3.27 -5.90
C ALA A 51 12.11 -4.64 -5.38
N LEU A 52 11.33 -5.37 -6.19
CA LEU A 52 10.64 -6.58 -5.77
C LEU A 52 11.33 -7.86 -6.24
N CYS A 53 11.18 -8.92 -5.43
CA CYS A 53 11.57 -10.25 -5.87
C CYS A 53 10.59 -10.80 -6.92
N LYS A 54 11.02 -11.81 -7.68
CA LYS A 54 10.23 -12.40 -8.78
C LYS A 54 8.80 -12.81 -8.37
N LYS A 55 8.64 -13.32 -7.15
CA LYS A 55 7.33 -13.74 -6.62
C LYS A 55 6.37 -12.56 -6.52
N GLU A 56 6.82 -11.46 -5.93
CA GLU A 56 5.97 -10.28 -5.72
C GLU A 56 5.77 -9.49 -7.01
N PHE A 57 6.79 -9.43 -7.86
CA PHE A 57 6.65 -8.89 -9.22
C PHE A 57 5.50 -9.59 -9.98
N ASN A 58 5.47 -10.92 -10.00
CA ASN A 58 4.42 -11.68 -10.69
C ASN A 58 3.01 -11.40 -10.13
N ARG A 59 2.92 -10.99 -8.85
CA ARG A 59 1.64 -10.65 -8.22
C ARG A 59 1.08 -9.33 -8.74
N ILE A 60 1.95 -8.36 -9.05
CA ILE A 60 1.56 -7.00 -9.44
C ILE A 60 1.77 -6.70 -10.92
N SER A 61 2.40 -7.59 -11.69
CA SER A 61 2.77 -7.36 -13.09
C SER A 61 1.58 -7.11 -14.01
N ALA A 62 0.39 -7.60 -13.65
CA ALA A 62 -0.85 -7.40 -14.40
C ALA A 62 -1.54 -6.05 -14.13
N CYS A 63 -1.07 -5.29 -13.13
CA CYS A 63 -1.66 -4.02 -12.74
C CYS A 63 -1.35 -2.92 -13.76
N LYS A 64 -2.33 -2.04 -14.01
CA LYS A 64 -2.27 -1.02 -15.07
C LYS A 64 -1.49 0.21 -14.63
N SER A 65 -1.66 0.64 -13.38
CA SER A 65 -1.03 1.83 -12.80
C SER A 65 -0.14 1.50 -11.60
N SER A 66 0.76 2.43 -11.25
CA SER A 66 1.59 2.31 -10.05
C SER A 66 0.76 2.30 -8.76
N ILE A 67 -0.36 3.03 -8.71
CA ILE A 67 -1.30 2.99 -7.59
C ILE A 67 -1.92 1.59 -7.43
N GLU A 68 -2.34 0.94 -8.50
CA GLU A 68 -2.92 -0.40 -8.42
C GLU A 68 -1.87 -1.42 -7.94
N MET A 69 -0.62 -1.29 -8.42
CA MET A 69 0.51 -2.09 -7.95
C MET A 69 0.75 -1.88 -6.45
N TRP A 70 0.79 -0.63 -6.00
CA TRP A 70 0.97 -0.24 -4.61
C TRP A 70 -0.15 -0.78 -3.72
N GLU A 71 -1.40 -0.58 -4.12
CA GLU A 71 -2.56 -1.00 -3.36
C GLU A 71 -2.61 -2.52 -3.19
N LYS A 72 -2.27 -3.26 -4.25
CA LYS A 72 -2.19 -4.72 -4.20
C LYS A 72 -1.11 -5.20 -3.23
N LEU A 73 0.04 -4.53 -3.16
CA LEU A 73 1.07 -4.81 -2.16
C LEU A 73 0.58 -4.49 -0.75
N ARG A 74 -0.01 -3.30 -0.56
CA ARG A 74 -0.55 -2.85 0.73
C ARG A 74 -1.57 -3.84 1.28
N ILE A 75 -2.58 -4.22 0.50
CA ILE A 75 -3.59 -5.21 0.87
C ILE A 75 -2.97 -6.57 1.19
N THR A 76 -1.96 -7.00 0.41
CA THR A 76 -1.33 -8.31 0.59
C THR A 76 -0.58 -8.42 1.91
N TYR A 77 0.09 -7.35 2.35
CA TYR A 77 1.00 -7.40 3.49
C TYR A 77 0.44 -6.76 4.75
N GLU A 78 -0.33 -5.67 4.62
CA GLU A 78 -0.95 -5.00 5.76
C GLU A 78 -2.37 -5.51 6.04
N GLY A 79 -2.97 -6.20 5.06
CA GLY A 79 -4.38 -6.57 5.10
C GLY A 79 -5.28 -5.42 4.64
N THR A 80 -6.56 -5.74 4.44
CA THR A 80 -7.59 -4.73 4.18
C THR A 80 -7.98 -4.03 5.47
N ASP A 81 -8.58 -2.84 5.34
CA ASP A 81 -9.08 -2.09 6.50
C ASP A 81 -10.04 -2.93 7.35
N LYS A 82 -10.93 -3.70 6.72
CA LYS A 82 -11.82 -4.63 7.41
C LYS A 82 -11.08 -5.70 8.23
N VAL A 83 -9.97 -6.23 7.72
CA VAL A 83 -9.15 -7.20 8.47
C VAL A 83 -8.46 -6.52 9.64
N LYS A 84 -7.98 -5.28 9.45
CA LYS A 84 -7.37 -4.47 10.51
C LYS A 84 -8.38 -4.16 11.61
N GLU A 85 -9.58 -3.69 11.26
CA GLU A 85 -10.71 -3.45 12.18
C GLU A 85 -11.09 -4.72 12.95
N THR A 86 -11.28 -5.84 12.24
CA THR A 86 -11.61 -7.12 12.88
C THR A 86 -10.53 -7.56 13.89
N ARG A 87 -9.25 -7.33 13.59
CA ARG A 87 -8.15 -7.62 14.53
C ARG A 87 -8.22 -6.72 15.75
N ILE A 88 -8.55 -5.44 15.59
CA ILE A 88 -8.76 -4.51 16.71
C ILE A 88 -9.90 -5.00 17.58
N ASP A 89 -11.06 -5.33 17.00
CA ASP A 89 -12.22 -5.81 17.74
C ASP A 89 -11.93 -7.08 18.54
N ILE A 90 -11.21 -8.04 17.94
CA ILE A 90 -10.79 -9.26 18.63
C ILE A 90 -9.87 -8.93 19.81
N LEU A 91 -8.90 -8.05 19.63
CA LEU A 91 -7.97 -7.66 20.68
C LEU A 91 -8.68 -6.90 21.81
N VAL A 92 -9.62 -6.01 21.48
CA VAL A 92 -10.46 -5.31 22.45
C VAL A 92 -11.28 -6.32 23.25
N ALA A 93 -11.97 -7.26 22.58
CA ALA A 93 -12.75 -8.29 23.27
C ALA A 93 -11.89 -9.22 24.14
N GLN A 94 -10.65 -9.52 23.73
CA GLN A 94 -9.70 -10.29 24.54
C GLN A 94 -9.26 -9.50 25.77
N TYR A 95 -8.97 -8.21 25.61
CA TYR A 95 -8.59 -7.31 26.69
C TYR A 95 -9.72 -7.15 27.72
N GLU A 96 -10.97 -6.92 27.26
CA GLU A 96 -12.14 -6.81 28.13
C GLU A 96 -12.43 -8.09 28.93
N ARG A 97 -12.07 -9.25 28.37
CA ARG A 97 -12.22 -10.56 29.04
C ARG A 97 -11.00 -10.94 29.87
N PHE A 98 -9.91 -10.18 29.78
CA PHE A 98 -8.67 -10.46 30.47
C PHE A 98 -8.87 -10.25 31.97
N GLN A 99 -8.75 -11.33 32.73
CA GLN A 99 -8.95 -11.35 34.17
C GLN A 99 -8.02 -12.37 34.79
N MET A 100 -7.57 -12.10 36.03
CA MET A 100 -6.75 -13.04 36.77
C MET A 100 -7.51 -14.34 37.00
N ARG A 101 -6.82 -15.45 36.80
CA ARG A 101 -7.33 -16.78 37.16
C ARG A 101 -7.28 -16.97 38.67
N PRO A 102 -8.13 -17.85 39.23
CA PRO A 102 -8.06 -18.18 40.65
C PRO A 102 -6.68 -18.73 41.03
N GLY A 103 -5.98 -18.03 41.93
CA GLY A 103 -4.64 -18.40 42.40
C GLY A 103 -3.47 -17.92 41.54
N GLU A 104 -3.73 -17.19 40.45
CA GLU A 104 -2.69 -16.47 39.70
C GLU A 104 -2.16 -15.31 40.55
N SER A 105 -0.84 -15.06 40.53
CA SER A 105 -0.28 -13.84 41.11
C SER A 105 -0.11 -12.76 40.03
N ILE A 106 -0.02 -11.49 40.44
CA ILE A 106 0.24 -10.36 39.51
C ILE A 106 1.53 -10.57 38.71
N THR A 107 2.51 -11.29 39.25
CA THR A 107 3.76 -11.65 38.56
C THR A 107 3.62 -12.78 37.55
N GLN A 108 2.51 -13.50 37.55
CA GLN A 108 2.21 -14.63 36.65
C GLN A 108 1.18 -14.29 35.58
N MET A 109 0.51 -13.13 35.71
CA MET A 109 -0.40 -12.52 34.75
C MET A 109 0.37 -11.83 33.62
#